data_AF-K0W3X6-F1
#
_entry.id   AF-K0W3X6-F1
#
_cell.length_a   1.000
_cell.length_b   1.000
_cell.length_c   1.000
_cell.angle_alpha   90.00
_cell.angle_beta   90.00
_cell.angle_gamma   90.00
#
_symmetry.space_group_name_H-M   'P 1'
#
loop_
_entity.id
_entity.type
_entity.pdbx_description
1 polymer ?
#
loop_
_entity_poly.entity_id
_entity_poly.type
_entity_poly.pdbx_seq_one_letter_code
_entity_poly.pdbx_strand_id
1 'polypeptide(L)' 'LWAATAAGLGVTIRTPVGLPAKVRTLQPEAIGLPALPKLGLVLHRAEAELQPAAARLAELVQQSVRAALPGSNGLISQH' A
#
# COMPACT_ATOMS: atom_id res chain seq x y z
N LEU A 1 -0.17 15.99 7.78
CA LEU A 1 -1.35 15.22 8.20
C LEU A 1 -1.07 14.23 9.34
N TRP A 2 0.09 13.56 9.40
CA TRP A 2 0.44 12.66 10.51
C TRP A 2 0.49 13.32 11.91
N ALA A 3 0.75 14.62 12.00
CA ALA A 3 0.92 15.32 13.28
C ALA A 3 -0.32 15.21 14.19
N ALA A 4 -1.53 15.46 13.67
CA ALA A 4 -2.76 15.39 14.46
C ALA A 4 -3.07 13.95 14.93
N THR A 5 -2.91 12.97 14.04
CA THR A 5 -3.12 11.55 14.37
C THR A 5 -2.09 11.04 15.38
N ALA A 6 -0.82 11.43 15.23
CA ALA A 6 0.24 11.07 16.18
C ALA A 6 0.07 11.75 17.55
N ALA A 7 -0.58 12.92 17.60
CA ALA A 7 -0.94 13.61 18.84
C ALA A 7 -2.23 13.08 19.49
N GLY A 8 -2.90 12.09 18.88
CA GLY A 8 -4.15 11.51 19.41
C GLY A 8 -5.39 12.38 19.19
N LEU A 9 -5.34 13.38 18.31
CA LEU A 9 -6.44 14.32 18.07
C LEU A 9 -7.46 13.83 17.03
N GLY A 10 -7.27 12.63 16.47
CA GLY A 10 -8.20 12.05 15.51
C GLY A 10 -7.64 10.86 14.75
N VAL A 11 -8.45 10.32 13.84
CA VAL A 11 -8.11 9.20 12.93
C VAL A 11 -8.07 9.69 11.48
N THR A 12 -7.30 9.02 10.62
CA THR A 12 -7.21 9.35 9.19
C THR A 12 -7.23 8.10 8.33
N ILE A 13 -7.87 8.19 7.17
CA ILE A 13 -7.83 7.14 6.13
C ILE A 13 -6.56 7.31 5.31
N ARG A 14 -5.77 6.25 5.17
CA ARG A 14 -4.54 6.21 4.38
C ARG A 14 -4.33 4.83 3.79
N THR A 15 -3.53 4.73 2.73
CA THR A 15 -2.93 3.46 2.35
C THR A 15 -1.95 3.04 3.46
N PRO A 16 -1.71 1.73 3.64
CA PRO A 16 -0.81 1.27 4.68
C PRO A 16 0.68 1.51 4.35
N VAL A 17 0.96 2.26 3.28
CA VAL A 17 2.30 2.62 2.82
C VAL A 17 2.87 3.75 3.67
N GLY A 18 4.10 3.56 4.16
CA GLY A 18 4.84 4.60 4.86
C GLY A 18 4.21 4.99 6.20
N LEU A 19 3.65 4.01 6.94
CA LEU A 19 3.12 4.21 8.29
C LEU A 19 4.25 4.62 9.26
N PRO A 20 4.20 5.81 9.86
CA PRO A 20 5.19 6.22 10.86
C PRO A 20 5.12 5.37 12.14
N ALA A 21 6.26 5.17 12.82
CA ALA A 21 6.33 4.37 14.04
C ALA A 21 5.42 4.84 15.20
N LYS A 22 5.05 6.14 15.22
CA LYS A 22 4.22 6.74 16.28
C LYS A 22 2.71 6.55 16.07
N VAL A 23 2.29 5.88 14.99
CA VAL A 23 0.88 5.62 14.69
C VAL A 23 0.68 4.14 14.37
N ARG A 24 -0.55 3.66 14.54
CA ARG A 24 -0.92 2.27 14.25
C ARG A 24 -2.16 2.20 13.36
N THR A 25 -2.26 1.14 12.59
CA THR A 25 -3.49 0.81 11.85
C THR A 25 -4.57 0.37 12.83
N LEU A 26 -5.82 0.78 12.57
CA LEU A 26 -6.99 0.35 13.34
C LEU A 26 -7.73 -0.75 12.57
N GLN A 27 -8.26 -1.74 13.28
CA GLN A 27 -9.16 -2.77 12.71
C GLN A 27 -10.56 -2.15 12.56
N PRO A 28 -11.03 -1.85 11.34
CA PRO A 28 -12.24 -1.06 11.14
C PRO A 28 -13.48 -1.68 11.80
N GLU A 29 -13.66 -2.99 11.68
CA GLU A 29 -14.79 -3.73 12.24
C GLU A 29 -14.86 -3.67 13.77
N ALA A 30 -13.71 -3.68 14.46
CA ALA A 30 -13.64 -3.69 15.92
C ALA A 30 -14.08 -2.37 16.56
N ILE A 31 -14.12 -1.28 15.78
CA ILE A 31 -14.46 0.07 16.24
C ILE A 31 -15.61 0.70 15.44
N GLY A 32 -16.38 -0.11 14.70
CA GLY A 32 -17.56 0.34 13.97
C GLY A 32 -17.25 1.29 12.82
N LEU A 33 -16.03 1.26 12.27
CA LEU A 33 -15.68 2.06 11.10
C LEU A 33 -16.16 1.38 9.81
N PRO A 34 -16.57 2.17 8.79
CA PRO A 34 -17.02 1.62 7.53
C PRO A 34 -15.88 0.93 6.79
N ALA A 35 -16.23 -0.08 5.99
CA ALA A 35 -15.30 -0.68 5.05
C ALA A 35 -14.82 0.37 4.04
N LEU A 36 -13.52 0.35 3.74
CA LEU A 36 -12.92 1.29 2.81
C LEU A 36 -12.78 0.68 1.40
N PRO A 37 -12.93 1.48 0.33
CA PRO A 37 -12.68 1.01 -1.02
C PRO A 37 -11.19 0.70 -1.23
N LYS A 38 -10.90 -0.20 -2.18
CA LYS A 38 -9.53 -0.48 -2.61
C LYS A 38 -9.05 0.61 -3.57
N LEU A 39 -7.78 1.01 -3.43
CA LEU A 39 -7.12 1.93 -4.35
C LEU A 39 -6.20 1.15 -5.30
N GLY A 40 -6.33 1.40 -6.61
CA GLY A 40 -5.42 0.85 -7.61
C GLY A 40 -4.05 1.54 -7.59
N LEU A 41 -2.99 0.77 -7.84
CA LEU A 41 -1.63 1.29 -8.05
C LEU A 41 -1.16 0.86 -9.44
N VAL A 42 -0.67 1.82 -10.22
CA VAL A 42 -0.25 1.60 -11.62
C VAL A 42 1.18 2.11 -11.80
N LEU A 43 2.01 1.30 -12.45
CA LEU A 43 3.32 1.73 -12.93
C LEU A 43 3.18 2.26 -14.36
N HIS A 44 3.33 3.57 -14.54
CA HIS A 44 3.27 4.19 -15.85
C HIS A 44 4.54 3.91 -16.65
N ARG A 45 4.36 3.71 -17.96
CA ARG A 45 5.42 3.54 -18.96
C ARG A 45 5.24 4.59 -20.06
N ALA A 46 6.33 5.08 -20.62
CA ALA A 46 6.29 6.08 -21.69
C ALA A 46 5.88 5.43 -23.03
N GLU A 47 6.37 4.22 -23.31
CA GLU A 47 6.09 3.47 -24.53
C GLU A 47 5.27 2.21 -24.25
N ALA A 48 4.53 1.74 -25.26
CA ALA A 48 3.82 0.46 -25.19
C ALA A 48 4.79 -0.74 -25.17
N GLU A 49 5.88 -0.64 -25.94
CA GLU A 49 6.96 -1.62 -26.00
C GLU A 49 8.22 -1.01 -25.41
N LEU A 50 8.74 -1.65 -24.35
CA LEU A 50 9.93 -1.20 -23.66
C LEU A 50 11.16 -1.95 -24.18
N GLN A 51 12.30 -1.26 -24.22
CA GLN A 51 13.59 -1.92 -24.40
C GLN A 51 13.82 -2.94 -23.27
N PRO A 52 14.59 -4.03 -23.51
CA PRO A 52 14.77 -5.11 -22.55
C PRO A 52 15.19 -4.66 -21.13
N ALA A 53 16.09 -3.66 -21.05
CA ALA A 53 16.55 -3.12 -19.78
C ALA A 53 15.43 -2.39 -19.00
N ALA A 54 14.62 -1.59 -19.69
CA ALA A 54 13.49 -0.87 -19.10
C ALA A 54 12.36 -1.83 -18.69
N ALA A 55 12.09 -2.85 -19.50
CA ALA A 55 11.16 -3.92 -19.15
C ALA A 55 11.60 -4.62 -17.85
N ARG A 56 12.90 -4.95 -17.74
CA ARG A 56 13.45 -5.58 -16.54
C ARG A 56 13.34 -4.68 -15.30
N LEU A 57 13.61 -3.39 -15.45
CA LEU A 57 13.42 -2.44 -14.35
C LEU A 57 11.96 -2.38 -13.89
N ALA A 58 11.01 -2.35 -14.84
CA ALA A 58 9.59 -2.32 -14.51
C ALA A 58 9.15 -3.56 -13.72
N GLU A 59 9.67 -4.74 -14.05
CA GLU A 59 9.45 -5.97 -13.27
C GLU A 59 10.00 -5.86 -11.86
N LEU A 60 11.25 -5.41 -11.71
CA LEU A 60 11.91 -5.28 -10.41
C LEU A 60 11.18 -4.29 -9.52
N VAL A 61 10.77 -3.14 -10.05
CA VAL A 61 9.98 -2.14 -9.31
C VAL A 61 8.66 -2.74 -8.85
N GLN A 62 7.95 -3.47 -9.71
CA GLN A 62 6.70 -4.14 -9.33
C GLN A 62 6.90 -5.19 -8.24
N GLN A 63 7.98 -5.96 -8.30
CA GLN A 63 8.33 -6.95 -7.28
C GLN A 63 8.65 -6.26 -5.94
N SER A 64 9.51 -5.25 -5.95
CA SER A 64 9.88 -4.49 -4.74
C SER A 64 8.68 -3.81 -4.10
N VAL A 65 7.81 -3.18 -4.90
CA VAL A 65 6.58 -2.56 -4.40
C VAL A 65 5.67 -3.62 -3.79
N ARG A 66 5.44 -4.75 -4.47
CA ARG A 66 4.59 -5.82 -3.94
C ARG A 66 5.10 -6.36 -2.61
N ALA A 67 6.41 -6.53 -2.46
CA ALA A 67 7.03 -6.97 -1.21
C ALA A 67 6.92 -5.92 -0.08
N ALA A 68 6.93 -4.63 -0.42
CA ALA A 68 6.82 -3.54 0.54
C ALA A 68 5.37 -3.23 0.98
N LEU A 69 4.36 -3.66 0.22
CA LEU A 69 2.96 -3.44 0.57
C LEU A 69 2.48 -4.47 1.61
N PRO A 70 2.01 -4.06 2.79
CA PRO A 70 1.43 -4.99 3.75
C PRO A 70 0.10 -5.56 3.20
N GLY A 71 -0.06 -6.88 3.29
CA GLY A 71 -1.26 -7.62 2.82
C GLY A 71 -1.10 -8.36 1.47
N SER A 72 0.00 -8.15 0.74
CA SER A 72 0.31 -8.92 -0.49
C SER A 72 0.82 -10.34 -0.22
N ASN A 73 1.34 -10.59 0.99
CA ASN A 73 1.90 -11.89 1.42
C ASN A 73 0.84 -12.87 1.97
N GLY A 74 -0.45 -12.49 1.98
CA GLY A 74 -1.56 -13.26 2.57
C GLY A 74 -2.42 -14.05 1.57
N LEU A 75 -2.13 -13.99 0.27
CA LEU A 75 -2.89 -14.70 -0.78
C LEU A 75 -2.22 -16.00 -1.26
N ILE A 76 -1.11 -16.42 -0.62
CA ILE A 76 -0.42 -17.70 -0.84
C ILE A 76 -0.60 -18.61 0.38
N SER A 77 -1.85 -18.90 0.70
CA SER A 77 -2.25 -20.11 1.40
C SER A 77 -3.74 -20.26 1.17
N GLN A 78 -4.12 -21.23 0.34
CA GLN A 78 -5.07 -22.31 0.62
C GLN A 78 -5.26 -23.10 -0.69
N HIS A 79 -4.48 -24.17 -0.85
CA HIS A 79 -4.83 -25.31 -1.69
C HIS A 79 -4.57 -26.57 -0.86
#